data_AF-A0A0C3CPF5-F1
#
_entry.id   AF-A0A0C3CPF5-F1
#
_cell.length_a   1.000
_cell.length_b   1.000
_cell.length_c   1.000
_cell.angle_alpha   90.00
_cell.angle_beta   90.00
_cell.angle_gamma   90.00
#
_symmetry.space_group_name_H-M   'P 1'
#
loop_
_entity.id
_entity.type
_entity.pdbx_description
1 polymer ?
#
loop_
_entity_poly.entity_id
_entity_poly.type
_entity_poly.pdbx_seq_one_letter_code
_entity_poly.pdbx_strand_id
1 'polypeptide(L)'
;MTTVAGINDDSLVAEIASLAYTPALYSFHDLPFCDLPQTAQEFLTHTTNLYPDSPEIEGLEYFEEISHIRKSRAARLQRVLEGVNRGIADNMILLANPTHDDGDDTRNIAIAQIQNILLPEWRSHLDDHVEEIDALAWFEIHTRKGTPYPFSLERVLRDREEYVALTVEFALQSLQLAYEKQLADEKLKREARGSARMAAIANSMGDDLGSIAWQDSASESGWVDVGA
;
A
#
# COMPACT_ATOMS: atom_id res chain seq x y z
N MET A 1 -25.44 18.97 -13.89
CA MET A 1 -25.08 17.59 -14.28
C MET A 1 -23.79 17.68 -15.05
N THR A 2 -22.67 17.46 -14.38
CA THR A 2 -21.34 17.55 -14.98
C THR A 2 -20.93 16.13 -15.31
N THR A 3 -20.85 15.83 -16.61
CA THR A 3 -20.30 14.58 -17.13
C THR A 3 -18.85 14.45 -16.67
N VAL A 4 -18.55 13.43 -15.87
CA VAL A 4 -17.18 13.02 -15.55
C VAL A 4 -16.57 12.49 -16.85
N ALA A 5 -15.87 13.37 -17.57
CA ALA A 5 -15.08 13.02 -18.72
C ALA A 5 -13.98 12.02 -18.28
N GLY A 6 -13.71 11.06 -19.16
CA GLY A 6 -12.82 9.92 -18.92
C GLY A 6 -11.54 10.32 -18.19
N ILE A 7 -11.45 9.88 -16.94
CA ILE A 7 -10.21 9.92 -16.19
C ILE A 7 -9.35 8.81 -16.81
N ASN A 8 -8.29 9.19 -17.54
CA ASN A 8 -7.25 8.24 -17.95
C ASN A 8 -6.70 7.58 -16.69
N ASP A 9 -6.53 6.25 -16.69
CA ASP A 9 -6.13 5.47 -15.50
C ASP A 9 -4.82 5.98 -14.86
N ASP A 10 -3.87 6.46 -15.67
CA ASP A 10 -2.61 7.04 -15.19
C ASP A 10 -2.80 8.40 -14.48
N SER A 11 -3.87 9.14 -14.81
CA SER A 11 -4.21 10.42 -14.19
C SER A 11 -4.77 10.24 -12.78
N LEU A 12 -5.58 9.21 -12.54
CA LEU A 12 -6.20 8.97 -11.23
C LEU A 12 -5.15 8.57 -10.18
N VAL A 13 -4.17 7.74 -10.56
CA VAL A 13 -3.05 7.32 -9.69
C VAL A 13 -2.19 8.52 -9.30
N ALA A 14 -1.77 9.31 -10.30
CA ALA A 14 -0.93 10.49 -10.07
C ALA A 14 -1.68 11.59 -9.31
N GLU A 15 -2.98 11.77 -9.56
CA GLU A 15 -3.82 12.74 -8.86
C GLU A 15 -4.10 12.32 -7.41
N ILE A 16 -4.40 11.03 -7.15
CA ILE A 16 -4.53 10.50 -5.79
C ILE A 16 -3.21 10.59 -5.03
N ALA A 17 -2.08 10.22 -5.65
CA ALA A 17 -0.74 10.28 -5.05
C ALA A 17 -0.27 11.72 -4.78
N SER A 18 -0.50 12.66 -5.69
CA SER A 18 -0.09 14.07 -5.54
C SER A 18 -0.98 14.87 -4.58
N LEU A 19 -2.25 14.48 -4.41
CA LEU A 19 -3.16 15.00 -3.39
C LEU A 19 -3.04 14.25 -2.06
N ALA A 20 -2.21 13.21 -1.98
CA ALA A 20 -2.33 12.21 -0.92
C ALA A 20 -1.97 12.74 0.46
N TYR A 21 -0.99 13.64 0.59
CA TYR A 21 -0.50 14.03 1.91
C TYR A 21 0.26 15.34 1.94
N THR A 22 0.00 16.16 2.95
CA THR A 22 0.82 17.31 3.30
C THR A 22 1.03 17.25 4.82
N PRO A 23 2.26 16.98 5.29
CA PRO A 23 2.52 16.83 6.71
C PRO A 23 2.27 18.14 7.45
N ALA A 24 1.79 18.03 8.69
CA ALA A 24 1.63 19.19 9.56
C ALA A 24 3.00 19.87 9.83
N LEU A 25 2.96 21.18 10.06
CA LEU A 25 4.13 21.93 10.50
C LEU A 25 4.47 21.59 11.95
N TYR A 26 5.77 21.51 12.25
CA TYR A 26 6.24 21.26 13.61
C TYR A 26 5.83 22.40 14.55
N SER A 27 5.16 22.05 15.65
CA SER A 27 4.60 23.01 16.61
C SER A 27 4.99 22.74 18.07
N PHE A 28 5.72 21.65 18.36
CA PHE A 28 5.89 21.21 19.75
C PHE A 28 6.94 21.99 20.55
N HIS A 29 7.88 22.69 19.90
CA HIS A 29 9.08 23.26 20.55
C HIS A 29 8.87 24.01 21.88
N ASP A 30 7.76 24.73 22.02
CA ASP A 30 7.46 25.55 23.20
C ASP A 30 6.42 24.92 24.15
N LEU A 31 5.92 23.73 23.82
CA LEU A 31 4.89 23.06 24.61
C LEU A 31 5.51 22.32 25.79
N PRO A 32 4.89 22.38 27.00
CA PRO A 32 5.20 21.44 28.06
C PRO A 32 4.69 20.04 27.70
N PHE A 33 5.24 19.02 28.35
CA PHE A 33 4.91 17.61 28.07
C PHE A 33 3.40 17.31 28.08
N CYS A 34 2.66 17.86 29.05
CA CYS A 34 1.22 17.61 29.20
C CYS A 34 0.36 18.21 28.07
N ASP A 35 0.91 19.15 27.31
CA ASP A 35 0.22 19.86 26.23
C ASP A 35 0.58 19.29 24.84
N LEU A 36 1.46 18.28 24.78
CA LEU A 36 1.75 17.56 23.54
C LEU A 36 0.52 16.75 23.08
N PRO A 37 0.39 16.44 21.77
CA PRO A 37 -0.63 15.50 21.31
C PRO A 37 -0.54 14.15 22.03
N GLN A 38 -1.69 13.47 22.17
CA GLN A 38 -1.78 12.23 22.94
C GLN A 38 -0.81 11.15 22.41
N THR A 39 -0.72 10.99 21.09
CA THR A 39 0.21 10.04 20.45
C THR A 39 1.66 10.33 20.83
N ALA A 40 2.06 11.60 20.84
CA ALA A 40 3.38 12.03 21.27
C ALA A 40 3.65 11.73 22.76
N GLN A 41 2.68 11.99 23.65
CA GLN A 41 2.81 11.69 25.08
C GLN A 41 2.94 10.19 25.35
N GLU A 42 2.08 9.37 24.73
CA GLU A 42 2.10 7.91 24.86
C GLU A 42 3.41 7.33 24.33
N PHE A 43 3.84 7.80 23.15
CA PHE A 43 5.10 7.41 22.55
C PHE A 43 6.29 7.76 23.44
N LEU A 44 6.37 8.99 23.96
CA LEU A 44 7.46 9.39 24.84
C LEU A 44 7.46 8.61 26.14
N THR A 45 6.30 8.40 26.77
CA THR A 45 6.18 7.62 28.01
C THR A 45 6.64 6.17 27.80
N HIS A 46 6.21 5.54 26.71
CA HIS A 46 6.66 4.19 26.37
C HIS A 46 8.17 4.15 26.11
N THR A 47 8.69 5.15 25.40
CA THR A 47 10.11 5.22 25.04
C THR A 47 10.98 5.49 26.27
N THR A 48 10.61 6.41 27.16
CA THR A 48 11.38 6.72 28.38
C THR A 48 11.34 5.60 29.41
N ASN A 49 10.23 4.86 29.51
CA ASN A 49 10.15 3.66 30.37
C ASN A 49 11.05 2.51 29.91
N LEU A 50 11.47 2.49 28.64
CA LEU A 50 12.43 1.51 28.13
C LEU A 50 13.89 1.88 28.45
N TYR A 51 14.16 3.15 28.79
CA TYR A 51 15.50 3.64 29.15
C TYR A 51 15.47 4.41 30.49
N PRO A 52 15.05 3.77 31.59
CA PRO A 52 15.06 4.41 32.90
C PRO A 52 16.51 4.50 33.37
N ASP A 53 16.99 5.72 33.55
CA ASP A 53 18.21 6.05 34.29
C ASP A 53 19.51 5.40 33.80
N SER A 54 20.20 6.08 32.90
CA SER A 54 21.66 6.15 33.04
C SER A 54 22.12 7.59 32.95
N PRO A 55 22.35 8.26 34.09
CA PRO A 55 22.85 9.62 34.14
C PRO A 55 24.31 9.78 33.65
N GLU A 56 24.95 8.70 33.20
CA GLU A 56 26.36 8.67 32.77
C GLU A 56 26.57 8.12 31.35
N ILE A 57 25.49 7.90 30.59
CA ILE A 57 25.62 7.60 29.16
C ILE A 57 26.09 8.89 28.46
N GLU A 58 27.38 8.95 28.16
CA GLU A 58 27.98 9.93 27.25
C GLU A 58 27.04 10.08 26.05
N GLY A 59 26.65 11.31 25.73
CA GLY A 59 25.49 11.59 24.87
C GLY A 59 25.41 10.78 23.57
N LEU A 60 26.53 10.29 23.02
CA LEU A 60 26.59 9.39 21.87
C LEU A 60 25.66 8.17 21.96
N GLU A 61 25.74 7.37 23.01
CA GLU A 61 24.96 6.13 23.16
C GLU A 61 23.44 6.42 23.23
N TYR A 62 23.07 7.54 23.85
CA TYR A 62 21.67 8.00 23.90
C TYR A 62 21.12 8.43 22.54
N PHE A 63 21.94 9.05 21.69
CA PHE A 63 21.53 9.46 20.33
C PHE A 63 21.56 8.32 19.32
N GLU A 64 22.43 7.34 19.52
CA GLU A 64 22.37 6.07 18.82
C GLU A 64 21.03 5.36 19.08
N GLU A 65 20.54 5.42 20.32
CA GLU A 65 19.24 4.87 20.68
C GLU A 65 18.07 5.61 20.03
N ILE A 66 18.06 6.95 20.02
CA ILE A 66 17.05 7.72 19.27
C ILE A 66 17.06 7.36 17.79
N SER A 67 18.25 7.18 17.21
CA SER A 67 18.39 6.74 15.82
C SER A 67 17.84 5.32 15.60
N HIS A 68 18.04 4.42 16.56
CA HIS A 68 17.50 3.07 16.54
C HIS A 68 15.96 3.07 16.64
N ILE A 69 15.41 3.90 17.54
CA ILE A 69 13.96 4.11 17.67
C ILE A 69 13.38 4.61 16.35
N ARG A 70 13.97 5.64 15.72
CA ARG A 70 13.53 6.16 14.42
C ARG A 70 13.46 5.05 13.36
N LYS A 71 14.53 4.25 13.22
CA LYS A 71 14.57 3.11 12.28
C LYS A 71 13.48 2.08 12.58
N SER A 72 13.30 1.73 13.85
CA SER A 72 12.27 0.77 14.29
C SER A 72 10.85 1.26 13.98
N ARG A 73 10.56 2.54 14.23
CA ARG A 73 9.26 3.15 13.91
C ARG A 73 9.03 3.26 12.40
N ALA A 74 10.05 3.60 11.61
CA ALA A 74 9.96 3.58 10.15
C ALA A 74 9.62 2.17 9.61
N ALA A 75 10.28 1.12 10.13
CA ALA A 75 9.97 -0.26 9.76
C ALA A 75 8.56 -0.70 10.20
N ARG A 76 8.04 -0.15 11.30
CA ARG A 76 6.64 -0.36 11.71
C ARG A 76 5.68 0.33 10.75
N LEU A 77 5.92 1.60 10.42
CA LEU A 77 5.12 2.35 9.45
C LEU A 77 5.05 1.60 8.12
N GLN A 78 6.19 1.15 7.59
CA GLN A 78 6.25 0.37 6.36
C GLN A 78 5.27 -0.82 6.40
N ARG A 79 5.33 -1.65 7.45
CA ARG A 79 4.46 -2.83 7.58
C ARG A 79 2.97 -2.47 7.67
N VAL A 80 2.64 -1.38 8.34
CA VAL A 80 1.26 -0.90 8.45
C VAL A 80 0.76 -0.41 7.09
N LEU A 81 1.55 0.42 6.42
CA LEU A 81 1.22 0.95 5.10
C LEU A 81 1.14 -0.14 4.02
N GLU A 82 1.92 -1.22 4.10
CA GLU A 82 1.83 -2.34 3.16
C GLU A 82 0.41 -2.92 3.03
N GLY A 83 -0.32 -3.02 4.15
CA GLY A 83 -1.70 -3.51 4.15
C GLY A 83 -2.66 -2.54 3.45
N VAL A 84 -2.58 -1.26 3.81
CA VAL A 84 -3.42 -0.20 3.25
C VAL A 84 -3.11 0.02 1.77
N ASN A 85 -1.83 0.07 1.41
CA ASN A 85 -1.36 0.21 0.03
C ASN A 85 -1.87 -0.91 -0.87
N ARG A 86 -1.90 -2.16 -0.37
CA ARG A 86 -2.47 -3.28 -1.11
C ARG A 86 -3.97 -3.10 -1.33
N GLY A 87 -4.71 -2.72 -0.29
CA GLY A 87 -6.14 -2.44 -0.40
C GLY A 87 -6.46 -1.33 -1.40
N ILE A 88 -5.65 -0.26 -1.41
CA ILE A 88 -5.77 0.82 -2.40
C ILE A 88 -5.48 0.28 -3.79
N ALA A 89 -4.35 -0.43 -3.98
CA ALA A 89 -3.97 -1.02 -5.26
C ALA A 89 -5.06 -1.95 -5.81
N ASP A 90 -5.65 -2.83 -4.98
CA ASP A 90 -6.73 -3.74 -5.38
C ASP A 90 -7.94 -2.99 -5.93
N ASN A 91 -8.39 -1.94 -5.23
CA ASN A 91 -9.51 -1.12 -5.69
C ASN A 91 -9.15 -0.33 -6.95
N MET A 92 -7.92 0.15 -7.09
CA MET A 92 -7.48 0.84 -8.31
C MET A 92 -7.45 -0.10 -9.52
N ILE A 93 -7.04 -1.36 -9.35
CA ILE A 93 -7.06 -2.36 -10.43
C ILE A 93 -8.49 -2.68 -10.87
N LEU A 94 -9.44 -2.75 -9.93
CA LEU A 94 -10.87 -2.88 -10.24
C LEU A 94 -11.38 -1.71 -11.09
N LEU A 95 -10.95 -0.48 -10.78
CA LEU A 95 -11.34 0.71 -11.53
C LEU A 95 -10.73 0.78 -12.94
N ALA A 96 -9.47 0.36 -13.07
CA ALA A 96 -8.75 0.39 -14.35
C ALA A 96 -9.16 -0.74 -15.31
N ASN A 97 -9.76 -1.81 -14.80
CA ASN A 97 -10.16 -2.95 -15.62
C ASN A 97 -11.59 -3.42 -15.32
N PRO A 98 -12.59 -2.60 -15.66
CA PRO A 98 -13.98 -3.01 -15.50
C PRO A 98 -14.24 -4.27 -16.35
N THR A 99 -14.66 -5.36 -15.73
CA THR A 99 -15.19 -6.51 -16.46
C THR A 99 -16.59 -6.17 -16.98
N HIS A 100 -17.04 -6.85 -18.04
CA HIS A 100 -18.35 -6.57 -18.64
C HIS A 100 -19.54 -6.81 -17.67
N ASP A 101 -19.30 -7.56 -16.59
CA ASP A 101 -20.26 -7.84 -15.50
C ASP A 101 -20.11 -6.88 -14.30
N ASP A 102 -19.06 -6.04 -14.27
CA ASP A 102 -18.89 -5.04 -13.22
C ASP A 102 -19.82 -3.87 -13.51
N GLY A 103 -21.00 -3.90 -12.88
CA GLY A 103 -21.94 -2.79 -12.92
C GLY A 103 -21.38 -1.51 -12.29
N ASP A 104 -22.02 -0.37 -12.57
CA ASP A 104 -21.66 0.94 -12.01
C ASP A 104 -21.54 0.93 -10.48
N ASP A 105 -22.28 0.04 -9.80
CA ASP A 105 -22.24 -0.14 -8.35
C ASP A 105 -20.86 -0.61 -7.85
N THR A 106 -20.20 -1.55 -8.54
CA THR A 106 -18.87 -2.04 -8.15
C THR A 106 -17.82 -0.94 -8.24
N ARG A 107 -17.88 -0.14 -9.30
CA ARG A 107 -16.99 1.02 -9.50
C ARG A 107 -17.19 2.08 -8.42
N ASN A 108 -18.45 2.40 -8.11
CA ASN A 108 -18.80 3.36 -7.06
C ASN A 108 -18.37 2.88 -5.67
N ILE A 109 -18.47 1.58 -5.38
CA ILE A 109 -17.99 0.98 -4.14
C ILE A 109 -16.46 1.12 -4.05
N ALA A 110 -15.72 0.81 -5.11
CA ALA A 110 -14.26 0.92 -5.11
C ALA A 110 -13.78 2.36 -4.90
N ILE A 111 -14.42 3.34 -5.56
CA ILE A 111 -14.15 4.76 -5.33
C ILE A 111 -14.43 5.14 -3.88
N ALA A 112 -15.59 4.74 -3.35
CA ALA A 112 -15.98 5.06 -1.97
C ALA A 112 -15.03 4.41 -0.95
N GLN A 113 -14.55 3.20 -1.18
CA GLN A 113 -13.56 2.51 -0.35
C GLN A 113 -12.22 3.26 -0.32
N ILE A 114 -11.71 3.67 -1.50
CA ILE A 114 -10.47 4.44 -1.58
C ILE A 114 -10.63 5.78 -0.87
N GLN A 115 -11.68 6.55 -1.18
CA GLN A 115 -11.81 7.93 -0.73
C GLN A 115 -12.21 8.07 0.73
N ASN A 116 -13.09 7.20 1.24
CA ASN A 116 -13.70 7.39 2.57
C ASN A 116 -13.08 6.50 3.64
N ILE A 117 -12.26 5.50 3.27
CA ILE A 117 -11.69 4.54 4.22
C ILE A 117 -10.18 4.48 4.06
N LEU A 118 -9.70 4.00 2.91
CA LEU A 118 -8.29 3.64 2.76
C LEU A 118 -7.34 4.86 2.71
N LEU A 119 -7.70 5.92 1.98
CA LEU A 119 -6.88 7.15 1.96
C LEU A 119 -6.87 7.86 3.33
N PRO A 120 -8.02 8.05 4.02
CA PRO A 120 -8.02 8.56 5.39
C PRO A 120 -7.18 7.73 6.35
N GLU A 121 -7.28 6.40 6.30
CA GLU A 121 -6.48 5.48 7.13
C GLU A 121 -4.98 5.61 6.83
N TRP A 122 -4.62 5.63 5.54
CA TRP A 122 -3.25 5.84 5.09
C TRP A 122 -2.66 7.17 5.61
N ARG A 123 -3.44 8.26 5.54
CA ARG A 123 -3.05 9.57 6.08
C ARG A 123 -2.90 9.54 7.59
N SER A 124 -3.85 8.94 8.30
CA SER A 124 -3.80 8.84 9.77
C SER A 124 -2.51 8.15 10.25
N HIS A 125 -2.08 7.09 9.58
CA HIS A 125 -0.83 6.40 9.94
C HIS A 125 0.42 7.25 9.68
N LEU A 126 0.41 8.08 8.64
CA LEU A 126 1.49 9.03 8.40
C LEU A 126 1.49 10.15 9.43
N ASP A 127 0.31 10.69 9.78
CA ASP A 127 0.16 11.73 10.80
C ASP A 127 0.65 11.23 12.16
N ASP A 128 0.23 10.04 12.60
CA ASP A 128 0.71 9.41 13.82
C ASP A 128 2.24 9.28 13.83
N HIS A 129 2.83 8.85 12.72
CA HIS A 129 4.27 8.70 12.62
C HIS A 129 5.00 10.05 12.63
N VAL A 130 4.46 11.07 11.95
CA VAL A 130 5.00 12.43 12.01
C VAL A 130 4.94 12.98 13.43
N GLU A 131 3.86 12.75 14.17
CA GLU A 131 3.75 13.11 15.58
C GLU A 131 4.80 12.39 16.45
N GLU A 132 5.11 11.13 16.18
CA GLU A 132 6.19 10.40 16.86
C GLU A 132 7.57 11.04 16.57
N ILE A 133 7.83 11.45 15.34
CA ILE A 133 9.08 12.16 14.96
C ILE A 133 9.14 13.52 15.65
N ASP A 134 8.03 14.26 15.67
CA ASP A 134 7.93 15.54 16.34
C ASP A 134 8.11 15.39 17.86
N ALA A 135 7.65 14.29 18.45
CA ALA A 135 7.88 13.95 19.85
C ALA A 135 9.37 13.69 20.13
N LEU A 136 10.07 12.96 19.25
CA LEU A 136 11.52 12.75 19.37
C LEU A 136 12.29 14.08 19.25
N ALA A 137 11.92 14.93 18.29
CA ALA A 137 12.51 16.26 18.13
C ALA A 137 12.31 17.12 19.38
N TRP A 138 11.08 17.13 19.94
CA TRP A 138 10.77 17.80 21.20
C TRP A 138 11.66 17.31 22.34
N PHE A 139 11.81 15.99 22.45
CA PHE A 139 12.60 15.36 23.49
C PHE A 139 14.09 15.68 23.38
N GLU A 140 14.65 15.66 22.18
CA GLU A 140 16.05 16.06 21.92
C GLU A 140 16.32 17.52 22.30
N ILE A 141 15.39 18.43 22.01
CA ILE A 141 15.50 19.85 22.40
C ILE A 141 15.48 19.97 23.93
N HIS A 142 14.52 19.32 24.58
CA HIS A 142 14.30 19.45 26.02
C HIS A 142 15.42 18.83 26.85
N THR A 143 15.93 17.66 26.46
CA THR A 143 17.00 16.96 27.17
C THR A 143 18.36 17.63 27.01
N ARG A 144 18.59 18.35 25.90
CA ARG A 144 19.85 19.09 25.67
C ARG A 144 19.83 20.54 26.16
N LYS A 145 18.68 21.01 26.65
CA LYS A 145 18.57 22.38 27.17
C LYS A 145 19.47 22.52 28.40
N GLY A 146 20.47 23.40 28.30
CA GLY A 146 21.44 23.65 29.37
C GLY A 146 22.60 22.66 29.46
N THR A 147 22.73 21.71 28.51
CA THR A 147 23.91 20.84 28.41
C THR A 147 25.02 21.52 27.56
N PRO A 148 26.27 21.04 27.59
CA PRO A 148 27.35 21.55 26.75
C PRO A 148 27.17 21.32 25.24
N TYR A 149 26.18 20.51 24.84
CA TYR A 149 25.92 20.13 23.44
C TYR A 149 24.49 20.50 23.00
N PRO A 150 24.09 21.78 23.11
CA PRO A 150 22.74 22.19 22.76
C PRO A 150 22.45 21.93 21.28
N PHE A 151 21.25 21.42 20.98
CA PHE A 151 20.76 21.44 19.61
C PHE A 151 20.19 22.83 19.31
N SER A 152 20.57 23.41 18.17
CA SER A 152 19.85 24.58 17.66
C SER A 152 18.49 24.12 17.15
N LEU A 153 17.46 24.91 17.44
CA LEU A 153 16.11 24.69 16.91
C LEU A 153 16.13 24.55 15.38
N GLU A 154 16.91 25.41 14.71
CA GLU A 154 17.10 25.36 13.25
C GLU A 154 17.62 24.02 12.73
N ARG A 155 18.51 23.35 13.47
CA ARG A 155 19.02 22.04 13.08
C ARG A 155 17.95 20.97 13.27
N VAL A 156 17.24 20.98 14.40
CA VAL A 156 16.16 20.02 14.66
C VAL A 156 15.04 20.15 13.64
N LEU A 157 14.64 21.37 13.30
CA LEU A 157 13.64 21.64 12.27
C LEU A 157 14.06 21.09 10.91
N ARG A 158 15.31 21.29 10.51
CA ARG A 158 15.87 20.78 9.25
C ARG A 158 15.90 19.26 9.23
N ASP A 159 16.43 18.64 10.30
CA ASP A 159 16.54 17.18 10.42
C ASP A 159 15.15 16.54 10.39
N ARG A 160 14.15 17.17 11.05
CA ARG A 160 12.75 16.77 11.00
C ARG A 160 12.17 16.89 9.60
N GLU A 161 12.35 18.03 8.95
CA GLU A 161 11.83 18.29 7.59
C GLU A 161 12.36 17.25 6.60
N GLU A 162 13.66 16.98 6.63
CA GLU A 162 14.31 15.96 5.80
C GLU A 162 13.74 14.57 6.08
N TYR A 163 13.62 14.20 7.37
CA TYR A 163 13.11 12.88 7.75
C TYR A 163 11.66 12.68 7.31
N VAL A 164 10.79 13.69 7.53
CA VAL A 164 9.38 13.62 7.13
C VAL A 164 9.27 13.57 5.61
N ALA A 165 10.04 14.36 4.87
CA ALA A 165 10.04 14.32 3.41
C ALA A 165 10.41 12.91 2.89
N LEU A 166 11.46 12.30 3.43
CA LEU A 166 11.88 10.95 3.07
C LEU A 166 10.82 9.90 3.39
N THR A 167 10.16 10.01 4.55
CA THR A 167 9.08 9.09 4.93
C THR A 167 7.88 9.20 4.00
N VAL A 168 7.48 10.41 3.63
CA VAL A 168 6.37 10.65 2.70
C VAL A 168 6.71 10.13 1.31
N GLU A 169 7.92 10.40 0.82
CA GLU A 169 8.40 9.87 -0.46
C GLU A 169 8.38 8.33 -0.45
N PHE A 170 8.89 7.71 0.60
CA PHE A 170 8.87 6.26 0.76
C PHE A 170 7.45 5.68 0.77
N ALA A 171 6.51 6.32 1.46
CA ALA A 171 5.12 5.89 1.54
C ALA A 171 4.45 5.93 0.15
N LEU A 172 4.69 7.00 -0.61
CA LEU A 172 4.19 7.16 -1.98
C LEU A 172 4.81 6.13 -2.94
N GLN A 173 6.13 5.93 -2.89
CA GLN A 173 6.81 4.90 -3.68
C GLN A 173 6.29 3.50 -3.35
N SER A 174 6.02 3.22 -2.07
CA SER A 174 5.47 1.93 -1.63
C SER A 174 4.06 1.70 -2.17
N LEU A 175 3.23 2.74 -2.23
CA LEU A 175 1.90 2.67 -2.85
C LEU A 175 2.01 2.40 -4.35
N GLN A 176 2.88 3.13 -5.05
CA GLN A 176 3.12 2.94 -6.49
C GLN A 176 3.60 1.51 -6.78
N LEU A 177 4.55 0.99 -5.99
CA LEU A 177 5.06 -0.37 -6.14
C LEU A 177 3.97 -1.43 -5.90
N ALA A 178 3.10 -1.21 -4.90
CA ALA A 178 1.98 -2.10 -4.64
C ALA A 178 1.00 -2.14 -5.84
N TYR A 179 0.70 -0.98 -6.42
CA TYR A 179 -0.13 -0.88 -7.62
C TYR A 179 0.49 -1.59 -8.82
N GLU A 180 1.76 -1.32 -9.13
CA GLU A 180 2.47 -1.96 -10.25
C GLU A 180 2.54 -3.48 -10.12
N LYS A 181 2.81 -3.98 -8.89
CA LYS A 181 2.81 -5.41 -8.60
C LYS A 181 1.43 -6.03 -8.84
N GLN A 182 0.38 -5.39 -8.34
CA GLN A 182 -0.98 -5.90 -8.50
C GLN A 182 -1.42 -5.88 -9.97
N LEU A 183 -1.02 -4.85 -10.73
CA LEU A 183 -1.25 -4.77 -12.17
C LEU A 183 -0.55 -5.90 -12.93
N ALA A 184 0.70 -6.22 -12.57
CA ALA A 184 1.45 -7.32 -13.16
C ALA A 184 0.81 -8.68 -12.85
N ASP A 185 0.43 -8.90 -11.59
CA ASP A 185 -0.23 -10.14 -11.15
C ASP A 185 -1.58 -10.34 -11.86
N GLU A 186 -2.35 -9.27 -12.07
CA GLU A 186 -3.62 -9.33 -12.79
C GLU A 186 -3.45 -9.61 -14.28
N LYS A 187 -2.42 -9.05 -14.93
CA LYS A 187 -2.07 -9.38 -16.31
C LYS A 187 -1.75 -10.87 -16.46
N LEU A 188 -0.91 -11.41 -15.58
CA LEU A 188 -0.58 -12.85 -15.57
C LEU A 188 -1.82 -13.73 -15.38
N LYS A 189 -2.73 -13.36 -14.48
CA LYS A 189 -4.00 -14.08 -14.29
C LYS A 189 -4.86 -14.06 -15.55
N ARG A 190 -4.92 -12.95 -16.29
CA ARG A 190 -5.66 -12.86 -17.55
C ARG A 190 -5.05 -13.72 -18.64
N GLU A 191 -3.73 -13.72 -18.79
CA GLU A 191 -3.03 -14.57 -19.74
C GLU A 191 -3.28 -16.06 -19.44
N ALA A 192 -3.22 -16.45 -18.16
CA ALA A 192 -3.53 -17.80 -17.72
C ALA A 192 -4.99 -18.19 -18.04
N ARG A 193 -5.96 -17.30 -17.77
CA ARG A 193 -7.38 -17.53 -18.12
C ARG A 193 -7.59 -17.63 -19.63
N GLY A 194 -6.93 -16.79 -20.42
CA GLY A 194 -6.98 -16.82 -21.88
C GLY A 194 -6.41 -18.12 -22.44
N SER A 195 -5.26 -18.55 -21.93
CA SER A 195 -4.63 -19.84 -22.29
C SER A 195 -5.53 -21.03 -21.94
N ALA A 196 -6.10 -21.04 -20.72
CA ALA A 196 -7.04 -22.08 -20.31
C ALA A 196 -8.30 -22.12 -21.19
N ARG A 197 -8.85 -20.95 -21.56
CA ARG A 197 -10.00 -20.85 -22.46
C ARG A 197 -9.68 -21.37 -23.86
N MET A 198 -8.50 -21.03 -24.40
CA MET A 198 -8.05 -21.53 -25.71
C MET A 198 -7.84 -23.05 -25.69
N ALA A 199 -7.25 -23.59 -24.62
CA ALA A 199 -7.09 -25.03 -24.44
C ALA A 199 -8.46 -25.75 -24.35
N ALA A 200 -9.42 -25.18 -23.62
CA ALA A 200 -10.77 -25.73 -23.52
C ALA A 200 -11.50 -25.73 -24.88
N ILE A 201 -11.37 -24.65 -25.66
CA ILE A 201 -11.93 -24.57 -27.03
C ILE A 201 -11.27 -25.62 -27.94
N ALA A 202 -9.96 -25.74 -27.91
CA ALA A 202 -9.23 -26.72 -28.72
C ALA A 202 -9.63 -28.17 -28.40
N ASN A 203 -9.83 -28.50 -27.12
CA ASN A 203 -10.33 -29.82 -26.71
C ASN A 203 -11.78 -30.05 -27.15
N SER A 204 -12.65 -29.04 -27.06
CA SER A 204 -14.05 -29.17 -27.53
C SER A 204 -14.16 -29.36 -29.05
N MET A 205 -13.25 -28.78 -29.84
CA MET A 205 -13.19 -28.97 -31.29
C MET A 205 -12.60 -30.32 -31.71
N GLY A 206 -11.77 -30.94 -30.85
CA GLY A 206 -11.20 -32.27 -31.08
C GLY A 206 -12.23 -33.40 -30.90
N ASP A 207 -13.16 -33.26 -29.95
CA ASP A 207 -14.21 -34.26 -29.68
C ASP A 207 -15.31 -34.31 -30.77
N ASP A 208 -15.56 -33.18 -31.46
CA ASP A 208 -16.53 -33.12 -32.57
C ASP A 208 -16.00 -33.74 -33.88
N LEU A 209 -14.67 -33.79 -34.07
CA LEU A 209 -14.06 -34.46 -35.23
C LEU A 209 -13.86 -35.98 -35.03
N GLY A 210 -13.79 -36.44 -33.78
CA GLY A 210 -13.67 -37.88 -33.45
C GLY A 210 -14.97 -38.67 -33.54
N SER A 211 -16.12 -38.00 -33.47
CA SER A 211 -17.45 -38.64 -33.45
C SER A 211 -18.04 -38.95 -34.83
N ILE A 212 -17.46 -38.40 -35.90
CA ILE A 212 -17.93 -38.60 -37.30
C ILE A 212 -17.24 -39.81 -37.98
N ALA A 213 -16.19 -40.39 -37.39
CA ALA A 213 -15.33 -41.38 -38.08
C ALA A 213 -15.69 -42.86 -37.86
N TRP A 214 -16.76 -43.21 -37.12
CA TRP A 214 -17.05 -44.61 -36.73
C TRP A 214 -18.47 -45.12 -37.03
N GLN A 215 -19.23 -44.47 -37.92
CA GLN A 215 -20.61 -44.90 -38.23
C GLN A 215 -20.83 -45.51 -39.64
N ASP A 216 -19.79 -45.74 -40.44
CA ASP A 216 -19.97 -46.21 -41.83
C ASP A 216 -19.25 -47.54 -42.18
N SER A 217 -19.22 -48.50 -41.25
CA SER A 217 -18.65 -49.84 -41.56
C SER A 217 -19.44 -51.01 -40.96
N ALA A 218 -20.77 -50.95 -41.02
CA ALA A 218 -21.60 -52.10 -40.70
C ALA A 218 -22.84 -52.16 -41.61
N SER A 219 -22.63 -52.41 -42.90
CA SER A 219 -23.71 -52.87 -43.78
C SER A 219 -23.25 -54.07 -44.63
N GLU A 220 -23.84 -55.20 -44.28
CA GLU A 220 -24.23 -56.31 -45.18
C GLU A 220 -23.14 -57.20 -45.79
N SER A 221 -22.78 -58.27 -45.06
CA SER A 221 -22.40 -59.55 -45.65
C SER A 221 -23.64 -60.47 -45.73
N GLY A 222 -24.46 -60.25 -46.75
CA GLY A 222 -25.54 -61.16 -47.14
C GLY A 222 -24.97 -62.43 -47.79
N TRP A 223 -25.13 -63.57 -47.14
CA TRP A 223 -24.86 -64.89 -47.72
C TRP A 223 -25.93 -65.21 -48.76
N VAL A 224 -25.51 -65.40 -50.02
CA VAL A 224 -26.38 -65.91 -51.08
C VAL A 224 -26.29 -67.43 -51.06
N ASP A 225 -27.38 -68.06 -50.65
CA ASP A 225 -27.62 -69.50 -50.78
C ASP A 225 -28.09 -69.79 -52.22
N VAL A 226 -27.39 -70.66 -52.95
CA VAL A 226 -27.79 -71.12 -54.29
C VAL A 226 -27.85 -72.64 -54.27
N GLY A 227 -29.05 -73.16 -54.03
CA GLY A 227 -29.41 -74.54 -54.28
C GLY A 227 -30.35 -74.65 -55.48
N ALA A 228 -29.91 -75.37 -56.52
CA ALA A 228 -30.71 -76.22 -57.40
C ALA A 228 -29.77 -77.10 -58.25
#